data_AF-A0A3D2UMT2-F1
#
_entry.id   AF-A0A3D2UMT2-F1
#
_cell.length_a   1.000
_cell.length_b   1.000
_cell.length_c   1.000
_cell.angle_alpha   90.00
_cell.angle_beta   90.00
_cell.angle_gamma   90.00
#
_symmetry.space_group_name_H-M   'P 1'
#
loop_
_entity.id
_entity.type
_entity.pdbx_description
1 polymer ?
#
loop_
_entity_poly.entity_id
_entity_poly.type
_entity_poly.pdbx_seq_one_letter_code
_entity_poly.pdbx_strand_id
1 'polypeptide(L)'
;MKLFSRYTPLQISIHLYAWSALIWIAIELLTSSFSINPIQELEQRTGRHAITLLVLSLLCTPLNIIFKWKEPLKRRRTLGLYAFMYVFIHVLI
;
A
#
# COMPACT_ATOMS: atom_id res chain seq x y z
N MET A 1 -25.76 -6.86 -4.30
CA MET A 1 -24.88 -5.68 -4.47
C MET A 1 -25.04 -4.67 -3.32
N LYS A 2 -24.82 -5.07 -2.04
CA LYS A 2 -24.93 -4.18 -0.85
C LYS A 2 -23.58 -3.76 -0.23
N LEU A 3 -22.43 -4.27 -0.73
CA LEU A 3 -21.10 -3.91 -0.19
C LEU A 3 -20.77 -2.41 -0.34
N PHE A 4 -21.15 -1.81 -1.48
CA PHE A 4 -20.89 -0.39 -1.78
C PHE A 4 -21.68 0.60 -0.90
N SER A 5 -22.65 0.13 -0.11
CA SER A 5 -23.42 0.97 0.80
C SER A 5 -22.65 1.36 2.07
N ARG A 6 -21.62 0.58 2.45
CA ARG A 6 -20.84 0.80 3.69
C ARG A 6 -19.38 1.16 3.42
N TYR A 7 -18.81 0.67 2.31
CA TYR A 7 -17.41 0.93 1.96
C TYR A 7 -17.31 1.75 0.68
N THR A 8 -16.49 2.80 0.71
CA THR A 8 -16.23 3.60 -0.50
C THR A 8 -15.29 2.84 -1.44
N PRO A 9 -15.46 2.95 -2.77
CA PRO A 9 -14.58 2.30 -3.74
C PRO A 9 -13.09 2.61 -3.48
N LEU A 10 -12.77 3.85 -3.10
CA LEU A 10 -11.42 4.27 -2.75
C LEU A 10 -10.85 3.46 -1.58
N GLN A 11 -11.65 3.19 -0.55
CA GLN A 11 -11.21 2.40 0.59
C GLN A 11 -10.85 0.97 0.17
N ILE A 12 -11.67 0.34 -0.69
CA ILE A 12 -11.41 -1.00 -1.21
C ILE A 12 -10.11 -1.01 -2.01
N SER A 13 -9.92 -0.03 -2.92
CA SER A 13 -8.69 0.09 -3.71
C SER A 13 -7.44 0.24 -2.83
N ILE A 14 -7.50 1.02 -1.75
CA ILE A 14 -6.37 1.18 -0.82
C ILE A 14 -5.99 -0.15 -0.17
N HIS A 15 -6.98 -0.90 0.33
CA HIS A 15 -6.72 -2.20 0.96
C HIS A 15 -6.17 -3.21 -0.05
N LEU A 16 -6.75 -3.29 -1.24
CA LEU A 16 -6.27 -4.20 -2.29
C LEU A 16 -4.82 -3.89 -2.69
N TYR A 17 -4.50 -2.60 -2.92
CA TYR A 17 -3.13 -2.19 -3.24
C TYR A 17 -2.18 -2.49 -2.09
N ALA A 18 -2.54 -2.15 -0.85
CA ALA A 18 -1.70 -2.37 0.31
C ALA A 18 -1.39 -3.86 0.56
N TRP A 19 -2.26 -4.79 0.20
CA TRP A 19 -1.98 -6.23 0.35
C TRP A 19 -1.31 -6.86 -0.86
N SER A 20 -1.31 -6.19 -2.02
CA SER A 20 -0.83 -6.76 -3.29
C SER A 20 0.62 -7.28 -3.23
N ALA A 21 1.55 -6.50 -2.68
CA ALA A 21 2.95 -6.91 -2.63
C ALA A 21 3.18 -8.11 -1.70
N LEU A 22 2.50 -8.14 -0.55
CA LEU A 22 2.60 -9.27 0.39
C LEU A 22 2.04 -10.56 -0.20
N ILE A 23 0.91 -10.48 -0.91
CA ILE A 23 0.34 -11.62 -1.63
C ILE A 23 1.32 -12.13 -2.67
N TRP A 24 1.94 -11.22 -3.44
CA TRP A 24 2.89 -11.61 -4.47
C TRP A 24 4.14 -12.29 -3.87
N ILE A 25 4.70 -11.72 -2.80
CA ILE A 25 5.84 -12.32 -2.08
C ILE A 25 5.48 -13.72 -1.54
N ALA A 26 4.27 -13.89 -1.02
CA ALA A 26 3.80 -15.19 -0.54
C ALA A 26 3.70 -16.22 -1.67
N ILE A 27 3.23 -15.81 -2.87
CA ILE A 27 3.19 -16.69 -4.05
C ILE A 27 4.62 -17.10 -4.44
N GLU A 28 5.55 -16.16 -4.58
CA GLU A 28 6.95 -16.43 -4.94
C GLU A 28 7.62 -17.39 -3.94
N LEU A 29 7.29 -17.26 -2.64
CA LEU A 29 7.75 -18.16 -1.59
C LEU A 29 7.20 -19.59 -1.75
N LEU A 30 5.92 -19.73 -2.09
CA LEU A 30 5.28 -21.03 -2.30
C LEU A 30 5.73 -21.71 -3.61
N THR A 31 6.03 -20.92 -4.65
CA THR A 31 6.45 -21.43 -5.96
C THR A 31 7.96 -21.51 -6.12
N SER A 32 8.74 -21.15 -5.08
CA SER A 32 10.21 -21.09 -5.10
C SER A 32 10.75 -20.33 -6.33
N SER A 33 10.06 -19.26 -6.73
CA SER A 33 10.30 -18.55 -8.00
C SER A 33 11.12 -17.26 -7.83
N PHE A 34 11.78 -17.08 -6.69
CA PHE A 34 12.62 -15.92 -6.46
C PHE A 34 13.82 -15.86 -7.41
N SER A 35 14.27 -14.64 -7.71
CA SER A 35 15.48 -14.37 -8.49
C SER A 35 16.75 -14.85 -7.78
N ILE A 36 17.89 -14.76 -8.47
CA ILE A 36 19.23 -15.14 -7.99
C ILE A 36 19.59 -14.42 -6.67
N ASN A 37 19.07 -13.21 -6.45
CA ASN A 37 19.23 -12.46 -5.21
C ASN A 37 17.87 -12.09 -4.58
N PRO A 38 17.23 -13.02 -3.83
CA PRO A 38 15.89 -12.83 -3.29
C PRO A 38 15.80 -11.68 -2.28
N ILE A 39 16.85 -11.48 -1.48
CA ILE A 39 16.84 -10.48 -0.40
C ILE A 39 16.76 -9.08 -0.98
N GLN A 40 17.60 -8.76 -1.97
CA GLN A 40 17.59 -7.47 -2.64
C GLN A 40 16.24 -7.19 -3.33
N GLU A 41 15.62 -8.22 -3.92
CA GLU A 41 14.31 -8.08 -4.54
C GLU A 41 13.22 -7.75 -3.53
N LEU A 42 13.19 -8.45 -2.39
CA LEU A 42 12.26 -8.18 -1.29
C LEU A 42 12.47 -6.77 -0.71
N GLU A 43 13.72 -6.37 -0.47
CA GLU A 43 14.10 -5.06 0.05
C GLU A 43 13.59 -3.94 -0.88
N GLN A 44 13.88 -4.04 -2.18
CA GLN A 44 13.47 -3.03 -3.16
C GLN A 44 11.95 -2.99 -3.33
N ARG A 45 11.29 -4.14 -3.36
CA ARG A 45 9.84 -4.22 -3.58
C ARG A 45 9.08 -3.66 -2.37
N THR A 46 9.47 -4.03 -1.15
CA THR A 46 8.86 -3.50 0.08
C THR A 46 9.15 -2.00 0.25
N GLY A 47 10.37 -1.55 -0.03
CA GLY A 47 10.75 -0.13 0.00
C GLY A 47 9.97 0.73 -1.00
N ARG A 48 9.75 0.25 -2.23
CA ARG A 48 8.91 0.95 -3.23
C ARG A 48 7.46 1.09 -2.78
N HIS A 49 6.86 0.05 -2.19
CA HIS A 49 5.50 0.12 -1.67
C HIS A 49 5.39 1.06 -0.46
N ALA A 50 6.37 1.03 0.45
CA ALA A 50 6.47 1.96 1.58
C ALA A 50 6.42 3.43 1.13
N ILE A 51 7.31 3.82 0.21
CA ILE A 51 7.39 5.19 -0.29
C ILE A 51 6.12 5.55 -1.06
N THR A 52 5.58 4.66 -1.90
CA THR A 52 4.35 4.93 -2.67
C THR A 52 3.17 5.22 -1.74
N LEU A 53 2.96 4.39 -0.72
CA LEU A 53 1.89 4.59 0.27
C LEU A 53 2.09 5.84 1.11
N LEU A 54 3.34 6.15 1.47
CA LEU A 54 3.69 7.39 2.18
C LEU A 54 3.33 8.62 1.34
N VAL A 55 3.74 8.63 0.06
CA VAL A 55 3.44 9.72 -0.87
C VAL A 55 1.93 9.84 -1.07
N LEU A 56 1.19 8.75 -1.24
CA LEU A 56 -0.28 8.77 -1.33
C LEU A 56 -0.93 9.36 -0.07
N SER A 57 -0.40 9.05 1.12
CA SER A 57 -0.86 9.66 2.38
C SER A 57 -0.65 11.18 2.36
N LEU A 58 0.54 11.64 1.94
CA LEU A 58 0.86 13.06 1.86
C LEU A 58 0.03 13.79 0.79
N LEU A 59 -0.29 13.13 -0.33
CA LEU A 59 -1.11 13.68 -1.41
C LEU A 59 -2.57 13.92 -1.00
N CYS A 60 -3.06 13.31 0.07
CA CYS A 60 -4.44 13.48 0.52
C CYS A 60 -4.80 14.96 0.78
N THR A 61 -3.85 15.76 1.30
CA THR A 61 -4.05 17.19 1.57
C THR A 61 -4.11 18.05 0.30
N PRO A 62 -3.11 18.03 -0.61
CA PRO A 62 -3.18 18.80 -1.85
C PRO A 62 -4.35 18.36 -2.75
N LEU A 63 -4.70 17.07 -2.78
CA LEU A 63 -5.89 16.59 -3.51
C LEU A 63 -7.18 17.26 -3.00
N ASN A 64 -7.34 17.40 -1.68
CA ASN A 64 -8.49 18.08 -1.13
C ASN A 64 -8.47 19.60 -1.41
N ILE A 65 -7.30 20.24 -1.43
CA ILE A 65 -7.20 21.68 -1.70
C ILE A 65 -7.56 21.98 -3.16
N ILE A 66 -7.00 21.23 -4.11
CA ILE A 66 -7.16 21.48 -5.55
C ILE A 66 -8.52 21.00 -6.06
N PHE A 67 -8.92 19.77 -5.70
CA PHE A 67 -10.13 19.13 -6.24
C PHE A 67 -11.34 19.20 -5.29
N LYS A 68 -11.19 19.78 -4.08
CA LYS A 68 -12.22 19.79 -3.02
C LYS A 68 -12.70 18.37 -2.66
N TRP A 69 -11.86 17.37 -2.85
CA TRP A 69 -12.18 15.97 -2.62
C TRP A 69 -11.88 15.56 -1.18
N LYS A 70 -12.93 15.45 -0.35
CA LYS A 70 -12.81 15.14 1.10
C LYS A 70 -12.56 13.67 1.43
N GLU A 71 -12.85 12.75 0.52
CA GLU A 71 -12.77 11.31 0.80
C GLU A 71 -11.32 10.82 1.03
N PRO A 72 -10.30 11.22 0.24
CA PRO A 72 -8.89 10.88 0.50
C PRO A 72 -8.41 11.31 1.89
N LEU A 73 -8.83 12.48 2.38
CA LEU A 73 -8.46 12.95 3.71
C LEU A 73 -8.89 11.99 4.82
N LYS A 74 -10.08 11.38 4.71
CA LYS A 74 -10.56 10.38 5.68
C LYS A 74 -9.71 9.11 5.68
N ARG A 75 -9.01 8.83 4.58
CA ARG A 75 -8.18 7.62 4.40
C ARG A 75 -6.69 7.87 4.61
N ARG A 76 -6.28 9.12 4.86
CA ARG A 76 -4.88 9.50 5.15
C ARG A 76 -4.24 8.65 6.23
N ARG A 77 -4.94 8.44 7.35
CA ARG A 77 -4.43 7.63 8.47
C ARG A 77 -4.21 6.18 8.05
N THR A 78 -5.13 5.59 7.29
CA THR A 78 -5.01 4.21 6.80
C THR A 78 -3.83 4.05 5.85
N LEU A 79 -3.64 4.99 4.92
CA LEU A 79 -2.48 5.01 4.01
C LEU A 79 -1.16 5.11 4.80
N GLY A 80 -1.10 5.99 5.80
CA GLY A 80 0.06 6.11 6.68
C GLY A 80 0.37 4.85 7.48
N LEU A 81 -0.65 4.14 7.97
CA LEU A 81 -0.47 2.88 8.70
C LEU A 81 0.08 1.78 7.79
N TYR A 82 -0.40 1.69 6.55
CA TYR A 82 0.14 0.76 5.57
C TYR A 82 1.57 1.13 5.14
N ALA A 83 1.86 2.42 4.95
CA ALA A 83 3.21 2.88 4.69
C ALA A 83 4.15 2.45 5.82
N PHE A 84 3.76 2.68 7.07
CA PHE A 84 4.55 2.26 8.24
C PHE A 84 4.76 0.74 8.30
N MET A 85 3.73 -0.05 8.02
CA MET A 85 3.86 -1.51 7.93
C MET A 85 4.94 -1.92 6.92
N TYR A 86 4.91 -1.35 5.72
CA TYR A 86 5.93 -1.65 4.70
C TYR A 86 7.32 -1.13 5.06
N VAL A 87 7.43 0.05 5.68
CA VAL A 87 8.72 0.56 6.19
C VAL A 87 9.28 -0.40 7.25
N PHE A 88 8.46 -0.86 8.18
CA PHE A 88 8.90 -1.78 9.22
C PHE A 88 9.40 -3.11 8.63
N ILE A 89 8.66 -3.67 7.67
CA ILE A 89 9.12 -4.88 6.95
C ILE A 89 10.41 -4.61 6.20
N HIS A 90 10.51 -3.50 5.46
CA HIS A 90 11.69 -3.12 4.71
C HIS A 90 12.94 -2.98 5.59
N VAL A 91 12.80 -2.45 6.81
CA VAL A 91 13.92 -2.30 7.77
C VAL A 91 14.29 -3.63 8.45
N LEU A 92 13.38 -4.60 8.49
CA LEU A 92 13.65 -5.94 9.04
C LEU A 92 14.33 -6.89 8.05
N ILE A 93 14.23 -6.61 6.75
CA ILE A 93 14.88 -7.37 5.67
C ILE A 93 16.35 -6.96 5.60
#